data_AF-A0A7C1FHV3-F1
#
_entry.id   AF-A0A7C1FHV3-F1
#
_cell.length_a   1.000
_cell.length_b   1.000
_cell.length_c   1.000
_cell.angle_alpha   90.00
_cell.angle_beta   90.00
_cell.angle_gamma   90.00
#
_symmetry.space_group_name_H-M   'P 1'
#
loop_
_entity.id
_entity.type
_entity.pdbx_description
1 polymer ?
#
loop_
_entity_poly.entity_id
_entity_poly.type
_entity_poly.pdbx_seq_one_letter_code
_entity_poly.pdbx_strand_id
1 'polypeptide(L)'
;MAQAISIELLQLLEDKLGREEARKVASAIEIGLDVIEKKAEAVALQKKLELKDELTKELASKADIARLEGKIDTDIARLEGKIDTDIARLEGKIDTDIARLEGKISRLEEKIVWLEEKMGKEILRLDRKFTIMFVILFFTIIFLNQNALEFLARVLGLIK
;
A
#
# COMPACT_ATOMS: atom_id res chain seq x y z
N MET A 1 -24.40 23.12 -60.15
CA MET A 1 -24.92 24.15 -61.11
C MET A 1 -24.66 23.57 -62.49
N ALA A 2 -25.59 23.64 -63.45
CA ALA A 2 -25.36 23.02 -64.77
C ALA A 2 -24.04 23.53 -65.37
N GLN A 3 -23.06 22.64 -65.49
CA GLN A 3 -21.72 23.00 -65.94
C GLN A 3 -21.73 23.04 -67.46
N ALA A 4 -21.83 24.26 -68.00
CA ALA A 4 -21.79 24.47 -69.43
C ALA A 4 -20.39 24.12 -69.98
N ILE A 5 -20.35 23.51 -71.16
CA ILE A 5 -19.07 23.26 -71.83
C ILE A 5 -18.40 24.60 -72.19
N SER A 6 -17.07 24.61 -72.25
CA SER A 6 -16.33 25.83 -72.58
C SER A 6 -16.65 26.30 -74.01
N ILE A 7 -16.62 27.61 -74.21
CA ILE A 7 -16.85 28.24 -75.53
C ILE A 7 -15.89 27.66 -76.59
N GLU A 8 -14.64 27.39 -76.20
CA GLU A 8 -13.62 26.79 -77.05
C GLU A 8 -14.00 25.37 -77.53
N LEU A 9 -14.57 24.54 -76.64
CA LEU A 9 -15.03 23.20 -77.00
C LEU A 9 -16.25 23.25 -77.93
N LEU A 10 -17.17 24.19 -77.68
CA LEU A 10 -18.34 24.38 -78.54
C LEU A 10 -17.94 24.84 -79.95
N GLN A 11 -17.02 25.81 -80.07
CA GLN A 11 -16.50 26.26 -81.37
C GLN A 11 -15.81 25.13 -82.13
N LEU A 12 -14.96 24.34 -81.46
CA LEU A 12 -14.29 23.20 -82.08
C LEU A 12 -15.29 22.15 -82.61
N LEU A 13 -16.39 21.91 -81.88
CA LEU A 13 -17.46 21.02 -82.31
C LEU A 13 -18.22 21.60 -83.51
N GLU A 14 -18.56 22.89 -83.49
CA GLU A 14 -19.23 23.59 -84.62
C GLU A 14 -18.38 23.51 -85.90
N ASP A 15 -17.06 23.70 -85.78
CA ASP A 15 -16.11 23.65 -86.89
C ASP A 15 -15.96 22.25 -87.50
N LYS A 16 -16.12 21.18 -86.71
CA LYS A 16 -15.91 19.79 -87.16
C LYS A 16 -17.18 19.06 -87.56
N LEU A 17 -18.32 19.37 -86.94
CA LEU A 17 -19.57 18.63 -87.07
C LEU A 17 -20.70 19.45 -87.71
N GLY A 18 -20.54 20.78 -87.80
CA GLY A 18 -21.62 21.71 -88.14
C GLY A 18 -22.48 22.08 -86.93
N ARG A 19 -23.12 23.25 -86.98
CA ARG A 19 -23.83 23.87 -85.84
C ARG A 19 -24.89 22.99 -85.16
N GLU A 20 -25.65 22.22 -85.94
CA GLU A 20 -26.72 21.36 -85.42
C GLU A 20 -26.18 20.17 -84.62
N GLU A 21 -25.34 19.34 -85.26
CA GLU A 21 -24.69 18.21 -84.62
C GLU A 21 -23.79 18.62 -83.46
N ALA A 22 -23.08 19.75 -83.56
CA ALA A 22 -22.26 20.30 -82.48
C ALA A 22 -23.09 20.61 -81.23
N ARG A 23 -24.27 21.22 -81.38
CA ARG A 23 -25.18 21.51 -80.26
C ARG A 23 -25.74 20.24 -79.62
N LYS A 24 -26.06 19.22 -80.42
CA LYS A 24 -26.51 17.91 -79.90
C LYS A 24 -25.41 17.23 -79.08
N VAL A 25 -24.18 17.24 -79.59
CA VAL A 25 -23.01 16.69 -78.88
C VAL A 25 -22.70 17.49 -77.62
N ALA A 26 -22.74 18.82 -77.69
CA ALA A 26 -22.59 19.70 -76.54
C ALA A 26 -23.61 19.40 -75.42
N SER A 27 -24.89 19.31 -75.78
CA SER A 27 -25.96 18.98 -74.84
C SER A 27 -25.76 17.60 -74.20
N ALA A 28 -25.33 16.60 -74.99
CA ALA A 28 -25.03 15.27 -74.46
C ALA A 28 -23.84 15.28 -73.48
N ILE A 29 -22.81 16.09 -73.74
CA ILE A 29 -21.67 16.27 -72.84
C ILE A 29 -22.09 16.97 -71.55
N GLU A 30 -22.87 18.04 -71.62
CA GLU A 30 -23.38 18.76 -70.44
C GLU A 30 -24.24 17.86 -69.54
N ILE A 31 -25.12 17.05 -70.14
CA ILE A 31 -25.89 16.02 -69.42
C ILE A 31 -24.93 15.00 -68.77
N GLY A 32 -23.89 14.57 -69.49
CA GLY A 32 -22.86 13.68 -68.97
C GLY A 32 -22.11 14.25 -67.78
N LEU A 33 -21.73 15.54 -67.84
CA LEU A 33 -21.04 16.25 -66.75
C LEU A 33 -21.94 16.39 -65.52
N ASP A 34 -23.22 16.76 -65.69
CA ASP A 34 -24.19 16.85 -64.59
C ASP A 34 -24.41 15.48 -63.91
N VAL A 35 -24.46 14.39 -64.68
CA VAL A 35 -24.53 13.03 -64.13
C VAL A 35 -23.25 12.65 -63.37
N ILE A 36 -22.07 13.02 -63.88
CA ILE A 36 -20.79 12.76 -63.21
C ILE A 36 -20.69 13.56 -61.91
N GLU A 37 -21.06 14.84 -61.91
CA GLU A 37 -21.07 15.71 -60.72
C GLU A 37 -21.98 15.12 -59.64
N LYS A 38 -23.22 14.78 -59.99
CA LYS A 38 -24.18 14.12 -59.08
C LYS A 38 -23.64 12.79 -58.53
N LYS A 39 -22.98 11.98 -59.37
CA LYS A 39 -22.34 10.74 -58.92
C LYS A 39 -21.17 11.01 -57.99
N ALA A 40 -20.34 12.01 -58.27
CA ALA A 40 -19.21 12.37 -57.43
C ALA A 40 -19.67 12.84 -56.04
N GLU A 41 -20.71 13.68 -55.98
CA GLU A 41 -21.34 14.10 -54.72
C GLU A 41 -21.91 12.90 -53.94
N ALA A 42 -22.62 12.00 -54.63
CA ALA A 42 -23.18 10.79 -54.02
C ALA A 42 -22.08 9.87 -53.44
N VAL A 43 -20.98 9.66 -54.17
CA VAL A 43 -19.84 8.86 -53.71
C VAL A 43 -19.13 9.54 -52.54
N ALA A 44 -18.95 10.87 -52.57
CA ALA A 44 -18.35 11.60 -51.47
C ALA A 44 -19.20 11.50 -50.19
N LEU A 45 -20.53 11.62 -50.31
CA LEU A 45 -21.45 11.43 -49.19
C LEU A 45 -21.40 10.00 -48.67
N GLN A 46 -21.42 9.00 -49.57
CA GLN A 46 -21.32 7.59 -49.20
C GLN A 46 -20.04 7.30 -48.41
N LYS A 47 -18.87 7.72 -48.91
CA LYS A 47 -17.60 7.53 -48.20
C LYS A 47 -17.56 8.22 -46.85
N LYS A 48 -18.15 9.43 -46.73
CA LYS A 48 -18.25 10.14 -45.45
C LYS A 48 -19.12 9.37 -44.45
N LEU A 49 -20.19 8.73 -44.91
CA LEU A 49 -21.05 7.88 -44.08
C LEU A 49 -20.33 6.59 -43.67
N GLU A 50 -19.66 5.91 -44.60
CA GLU A 50 -18.85 4.71 -44.32
C GLU A 50 -17.74 5.00 -43.30
N LEU A 51 -16.97 6.07 -43.50
CA LEU A 51 -15.93 6.49 -42.54
C LEU A 51 -16.50 6.81 -41.17
N LYS A 52 -17.67 7.46 -41.10
CA LYS A 52 -18.33 7.75 -39.83
C LYS A 52 -18.77 6.46 -39.13
N ASP A 53 -19.28 5.48 -39.88
CA ASP A 53 -19.72 4.20 -39.34
C ASP A 53 -18.54 3.36 -38.83
N GLU A 54 -17.45 3.26 -39.60
CA GLU A 54 -16.21 2.60 -39.18
C GLU A 54 -15.62 3.25 -37.93
N LEU A 55 -15.51 4.58 -37.91
CA LEU A 55 -14.98 5.31 -36.76
C LEU A 55 -15.85 5.13 -35.51
N THR A 56 -17.18 5.06 -35.67
CA THR A 56 -18.09 4.83 -34.55
C THR A 56 -17.97 3.42 -33.98
N LYS A 57 -17.56 2.42 -34.78
CA LYS A 57 -17.33 1.04 -34.33
C LYS A 57 -16.05 0.87 -33.54
N GLU A 58 -14.99 1.61 -33.87
CA GLU A 58 -13.71 1.52 -33.17
C GLU A 58 -13.62 2.38 -31.91
N LEU A 59 -14.38 3.49 -31.85
CA LEU A 59 -14.36 4.37 -30.70
C LEU A 59 -15.09 3.76 -29.50
N ALA A 60 -14.42 3.76 -28.35
CA ALA A 60 -15.05 3.46 -27.09
C ALA A 60 -16.19 4.44 -26.82
N SER A 61 -17.36 3.91 -26.49
CA SER A 61 -18.50 4.74 -26.15
C SER A 61 -18.34 5.33 -24.74
N LYS A 62 -19.09 6.40 -24.45
CA LYS A 62 -19.19 6.93 -23.08
C LYS A 62 -19.68 5.87 -22.09
N ALA A 63 -20.49 4.91 -22.54
CA ALA A 63 -20.97 3.82 -21.70
C ALA A 63 -19.85 2.83 -21.35
N ASP A 64 -18.91 2.57 -22.27
CA ASP A 64 -17.75 1.72 -22.01
C ASP A 64 -16.83 2.35 -20.97
N ILE A 65 -16.59 3.66 -21.09
CA ILE A 65 -15.79 4.43 -20.13
C ILE A 65 -16.46 4.40 -18.75
N ALA A 66 -17.75 4.73 -18.65
CA ALA A 66 -18.48 4.70 -17.39
C ALA A 66 -18.48 3.31 -16.74
N ARG A 67 -18.55 2.24 -17.54
CA ARG A 67 -18.45 0.86 -17.05
C ARG A 67 -17.06 0.56 -16.50
N LEU A 68 -16.00 1.05 -17.12
CA LEU A 68 -14.63 0.88 -16.63
C LEU A 68 -14.39 1.69 -15.35
N GLU A 69 -14.87 2.93 -15.28
CA GLU A 69 -14.82 3.75 -14.06
C GLU A 69 -15.51 3.03 -12.90
N GLY A 70 -16.73 2.53 -13.09
CA GLY A 70 -17.43 1.78 -12.04
C GLY A 70 -16.73 0.49 -11.60
N LYS A 71 -16.01 -0.19 -12.52
CA LYS A 71 -15.16 -1.34 -12.16
C LYS A 71 -13.96 -0.91 -11.32
N ILE A 72 -13.31 0.19 -11.70
CA ILE A 72 -12.18 0.76 -10.96
C ILE A 72 -12.62 1.15 -9.54
N ASP A 73 -13.75 1.85 -9.40
CA ASP A 73 -14.29 2.22 -8.10
C ASP A 73 -14.59 1.00 -7.22
N THR A 74 -15.17 -0.04 -7.82
CA THR A 74 -15.43 -1.31 -7.12
C THR A 74 -14.14 -1.98 -6.66
N ASP A 75 -13.10 -1.97 -7.51
CA ASP A 75 -11.79 -2.53 -7.15
C ASP A 75 -11.09 -1.73 -6.07
N ILE A 76 -11.18 -0.39 -6.10
CA ILE A 76 -10.66 0.49 -5.05
C ILE A 76 -11.35 0.17 -3.72
N ALA A 77 -12.68 0.17 -3.67
CA ALA A 77 -13.43 -0.12 -2.45
C ALA A 77 -13.09 -1.52 -1.88
N ARG A 78 -12.88 -2.51 -2.77
CA ARG A 78 -12.46 -3.85 -2.37
C ARG A 78 -11.05 -3.87 -1.78
N LEU A 79 -10.12 -3.08 -2.33
CA LEU A 79 -8.76 -2.99 -1.82
C LEU A 79 -8.72 -2.26 -0.48
N GLU A 80 -9.45 -1.16 -0.33
CA GLU A 80 -9.60 -0.44 0.95
C GLU A 80 -10.11 -1.37 2.05
N GLY A 81 -11.19 -2.12 1.80
CA GLY A 81 -11.72 -3.07 2.79
C GLY A 81 -10.75 -4.20 3.16
N LYS A 82 -9.89 -4.64 2.22
CA LYS A 82 -8.81 -5.61 2.53
C LYS A 82 -7.73 -4.99 3.41
N ILE A 83 -7.34 -3.75 3.13
CA ILE A 83 -6.35 -3.02 3.93
C ILE A 83 -6.86 -2.83 5.35
N ASP A 84 -8.11 -2.41 5.52
CA ASP A 84 -8.72 -2.24 6.86
C ASP A 84 -8.75 -3.55 7.64
N THR A 85 -9.10 -4.65 6.97
CA THR A 85 -9.09 -5.99 7.58
C THR A 85 -7.68 -6.42 8.02
N ASP A 86 -6.67 -6.14 7.19
CA ASP A 86 -5.28 -6.45 7.52
C ASP A 86 -4.74 -5.59 8.66
N ILE A 87 -5.10 -4.30 8.71
CA ILE A 87 -4.78 -3.40 9.82
C ILE A 87 -5.36 -3.95 11.13
N ALA A 88 -6.67 -4.22 11.17
CA ALA A 88 -7.33 -4.73 12.38
C ALA A 88 -6.72 -6.06 12.86
N ARG A 89 -6.33 -6.93 11.92
CA ARG A 89 -5.65 -8.20 12.22
C ARG A 89 -4.26 -7.98 12.81
N LEU A 90 -3.50 -7.01 12.31
CA LEU A 90 -2.17 -6.68 12.82
C LEU A 90 -2.25 -6.04 14.20
N GLU A 91 -3.19 -5.12 14.41
CA GLU A 91 -3.46 -4.51 15.73
C GLU A 91 -3.77 -5.60 16.77
N GLY A 92 -4.69 -6.53 16.47
CA GLY A 92 -5.01 -7.62 17.40
C GLY A 92 -3.83 -8.56 17.70
N LYS A 93 -2.91 -8.77 16.75
CA LYS A 93 -1.67 -9.52 17.00
C LYS A 93 -0.72 -8.76 17.92
N ILE A 94 -0.58 -7.45 17.70
CA ILE A 94 0.25 -6.57 18.53
C ILE A 94 -0.28 -6.57 19.97
N ASP A 95 -1.59 -6.41 20.17
CA ASP A 95 -2.22 -6.44 21.49
C ASP A 95 -1.98 -7.77 22.21
N THR A 96 -2.11 -8.89 21.49
CA THR A 96 -1.83 -10.23 22.03
C THR A 96 -0.36 -10.37 22.45
N ASP A 97 0.56 -9.84 21.65
CA ASP A 97 1.99 -9.87 21.95
C ASP A 97 2.34 -8.98 23.15
N ILE A 98 1.73 -7.79 23.26
CA ILE A 98 1.85 -6.91 24.42
C ILE A 98 1.39 -7.62 25.68
N ALA A 99 0.18 -8.17 25.70
CA ALA A 99 -0.36 -8.89 26.86
C ALA A 99 0.52 -10.07 27.27
N ARG A 100 1.09 -10.78 26.29
CA ARG A 100 2.03 -11.88 26.54
C ARG A 100 3.35 -11.39 27.15
N LEU A 101 3.86 -10.25 26.72
CA LEU A 101 5.09 -9.66 27.26
C LEU A 101 4.86 -9.12 28.68
N GLU A 102 3.75 -8.43 28.91
CA GLU A 102 3.34 -7.98 30.26
C GLU A 102 3.26 -9.16 31.22
N GLY A 103 2.60 -10.26 30.82
CA GLY A 103 2.53 -11.47 31.64
C GLY A 103 3.89 -12.14 31.90
N LYS A 104 4.87 -11.99 31.00
CA LYS A 104 6.25 -12.46 31.25
C LYS A 104 6.98 -11.53 32.22
N ILE A 105 6.79 -10.22 32.11
CA ILE A 105 7.39 -9.22 33.00
C ILE A 105 6.89 -9.45 34.43
N SER A 106 5.58 -9.58 34.64
CA SER A 106 5.02 -9.82 35.99
C SER A 106 5.60 -11.09 36.64
N ARG A 107 5.76 -12.18 35.88
CA ARG A 107 6.40 -13.41 36.39
C ARG A 107 7.88 -13.22 36.74
N LEU A 108 8.59 -12.35 36.02
CA LEU A 108 9.98 -12.03 36.33
C LEU A 108 10.07 -11.18 37.60
N GLU A 109 9.18 -10.19 37.75
CA GLU A 109 9.07 -9.37 38.96
C GLU A 109 8.80 -10.24 40.19
N GLU A 110 7.85 -11.16 40.12
CA GLU A 110 7.57 -12.12 41.19
C GLU A 110 8.81 -12.97 41.56
N LYS A 111 9.56 -13.44 40.57
CA LYS A 111 10.78 -14.21 40.79
C LYS A 111 11.89 -13.37 41.44
N ILE A 112 12.02 -12.11 41.05
CA ILE A 112 12.99 -11.18 41.65
C ILE A 112 12.66 -10.99 43.12
N VAL A 113 11.40 -10.67 43.46
CA VAL A 113 10.95 -10.51 44.85
C VAL A 113 11.20 -11.78 45.67
N TRP A 114 10.88 -12.96 45.12
CA TRP A 114 11.14 -14.23 45.79
C TRP A 114 12.64 -14.47 46.05
N LEU A 115 13.51 -14.14 45.09
CA LEU A 115 14.95 -14.26 45.23
C LEU A 115 15.49 -13.28 46.27
N GLU A 116 15.03 -12.03 46.28
CA GLU A 116 15.40 -11.01 47.26
C GLU A 116 15.04 -11.46 48.69
N GLU A 117 13.82 -11.97 48.89
CA GLU A 117 13.40 -12.50 50.19
C GLU A 117 14.25 -13.70 50.63
N LYS A 118 14.55 -14.63 49.71
CA LYS A 118 15.35 -15.81 49.99
C LYS A 118 16.78 -15.41 50.37
N MET A 119 17.40 -14.51 49.60
CA MET A 119 18.72 -13.97 49.87
C MET A 119 18.76 -13.25 51.22
N GLY A 120 17.75 -12.42 51.54
CA GLY A 120 17.65 -11.76 52.84
C GLY A 120 17.63 -12.75 54.01
N LYS A 121 16.86 -13.84 53.89
CA LYS A 121 16.82 -14.91 54.91
C LYS A 121 18.17 -15.62 55.04
N GLU A 122 18.85 -15.90 53.94
CA GLU A 122 20.17 -16.54 53.95
C GLU A 122 21.24 -15.64 54.56
N ILE A 123 21.24 -14.34 54.26
CA ILE A 123 22.13 -13.35 54.86
C ILE A 123 21.94 -13.33 56.39
N LEU A 124 20.70 -13.19 56.88
CA LEU A 124 20.41 -13.21 58.32
C LEU A 124 20.86 -14.51 59.01
N ARG A 125 20.73 -15.65 58.31
CA ARG A 125 21.18 -16.95 58.83
C ARG A 125 22.70 -17.01 58.91
N LEU A 126 23.41 -16.50 57.91
CA LEU A 126 24.87 -16.43 57.90
C LEU A 126 25.37 -15.47 58.98
N ASP A 127 24.74 -14.31 59.11
CA ASP A 127 25.11 -13.28 60.10
C ASP A 127 25.00 -13.81 61.53
N ARG A 128 23.92 -14.56 61.81
CA ARG A 128 23.75 -15.26 63.10
C ARG A 128 24.83 -16.32 63.33
N LYS A 129 25.16 -17.13 62.32
CA LYS A 129 26.22 -18.15 62.43
C LYS A 129 27.58 -17.49 62.66
N PHE A 130 27.88 -16.43 61.91
CA PHE A 130 29.12 -15.67 62.04
C PHE A 130 29.23 -15.04 63.43
N THR A 131 28.16 -14.43 63.93
CA THR A 131 28.08 -13.88 65.29
C THR A 131 28.36 -14.95 66.35
N ILE A 132 27.71 -16.12 66.25
CA ILE A 132 27.93 -17.24 67.18
C ILE A 132 29.39 -17.72 67.13
N MET A 133 29.94 -17.92 65.93
CA MET A 133 31.34 -18.33 65.74
C MET A 133 32.31 -17.31 66.33
N PHE A 134 32.06 -16.01 66.13
CA PHE A 134 32.88 -14.94 66.68
C PHE A 134 32.84 -14.93 68.22
N VAL A 135 31.65 -15.11 68.81
CA VAL A 135 31.50 -15.23 70.27
C VAL A 135 32.26 -16.45 70.80
N ILE A 136 32.12 -17.62 70.18
CA ILE A 136 32.84 -18.85 70.57
C ILE A 136 34.36 -18.65 70.47
N LEU A 137 34.83 -18.02 69.39
CA LEU A 137 36.24 -17.73 69.19
C LEU A 137 36.78 -16.77 70.26
N PHE A 138 36.04 -15.70 70.57
CA PHE A 138 36.39 -14.75 71.63
C PHE A 138 36.54 -15.45 72.99
N PHE A 139 35.56 -16.29 73.39
CA PHE A 139 35.66 -17.08 74.62
C PHE A 139 36.85 -18.03 74.59
N THR A 140 37.09 -18.72 73.47
CA THR A 140 38.21 -19.67 73.33
C THR A 140 39.56 -18.98 73.54
N ILE A 141 39.75 -17.78 72.98
CA ILE A 141 40.97 -16.98 73.18
C ILE A 141 41.16 -16.59 74.65
N ILE A 142 40.09 -16.17 75.33
CA ILE A 142 40.15 -15.82 76.76
C ILE A 142 40.49 -17.06 77.60
N PHE A 143 39.80 -18.18 77.39
CA PHE A 143 39.98 -19.40 78.18
C PHE A 143 41.38 -20.02 78.02
N LEU A 144 41.99 -19.90 76.83
CA LEU A 144 43.35 -20.42 76.58
C LEU A 144 44.47 -19.47 77.04
N ASN A 145 44.14 -18.21 77.36
CA ASN A 145 45.11 -17.23 77.81
C ASN A 145 45.00 -17.01 79.33
N GLN A 146 45.88 -17.67 80.10
CA GLN A 146 45.91 -17.54 81.56
C GLN A 146 46.00 -16.08 82.03
N ASN A 147 46.78 -15.24 81.35
CA ASN A 147 46.89 -13.81 81.68
C ASN A 147 45.56 -13.07 81.50
N ALA A 148 44.76 -13.44 80.48
CA ALA A 148 43.45 -12.85 80.25
C ALA A 148 42.43 -13.28 81.32
N LEU A 149 42.46 -14.56 81.73
CA LEU A 149 41.64 -15.07 82.84
C LEU A 149 41.99 -14.41 84.17
N GLU A 150 43.28 -14.28 84.48
CA GLU A 150 43.74 -13.61 85.70
C GLU A 150 43.35 -12.13 85.71
N PHE A 151 43.52 -11.43 84.57
CA PHE A 151 43.06 -10.06 84.41
C PHE A 151 41.55 -9.94 84.68
N LEU A 152 40.72 -10.81 84.07
CA LEU A 152 39.27 -10.81 84.30
C LEU A 152 38.92 -11.11 85.76
N ALA A 153 39.60 -12.07 86.40
CA ALA A 153 39.36 -12.43 87.78
C ALA A 153 39.72 -11.29 88.75
N ARG A 154 40.80 -10.54 88.47
CA ARG A 154 41.16 -9.32 89.21
C ARG A 154 40.14 -8.19 89.00
N VAL A 155 39.72 -7.94 87.75
CA VAL A 155 38.68 -6.93 87.42
C VAL A 155 37.35 -7.24 88.10
N LEU A 156 36.99 -8.52 88.19
CA LEU A 156 35.78 -8.98 88.87
C LEU A 156 35.93 -9.10 90.41
N GLY A 157 37.13 -8.82 90.96
CA GLY A 157 37.39 -8.87 92.40
C GLY A 157 37.47 -10.27 93.01
N LEU A 158 37.64 -11.31 92.19
CA LEU A 158 37.74 -12.71 92.65
C LEU A 158 39.14 -13.05 93.21
N ILE A 159 40.16 -12.31 92.78
CA ILE A 159 41.55 -12.48 93.18
C ILE A 159 42.16 -11.08 93.36
N LYS A 160 43.01 -10.89 94.38
CA LYS A 160 43.70 -9.60 94.63
C LYS A 160 44.86 -9.38 93.68
#